data_AF-A0A496SNE3-F1
#
_entry.id   AF-A0A496SNE3-F1
#
_cell.length_a   1.000
_cell.length_b   1.000
_cell.length_c   1.000
_cell.angle_alpha   90.00
_cell.angle_beta   90.00
_cell.angle_gamma   90.00
#
_symmetry.space_group_name_H-M   'P 1'
#
loop_
_entity.id
_entity.type
_entity.pdbx_description
1 polymer ?
#
loop_
_entity_poly.entity_id
_entity_poly.type
_entity_poly.pdbx_seq_one_letter_code
_entity_poly.pdbx_strand_id
1 'polypeptide(L)' 'MPKELVAVAPKKPVLREYREPPLMPGQVRIRSVFSAEKHGTTLLLYRGISPVSQKEYDPELGLFFP' A
#
# COMPACT_ATOMS: atom_id res chain seq x y z
N MET A 1 -17.68 -6.76 -7.80
CA MET A 1 -17.04 -5.55 -7.23
C MET A 1 -15.56 -5.56 -7.59
N PRO A 2 -14.87 -4.42 -7.67
CA PRO A 2 -13.43 -4.43 -7.92
C PRO A 2 -12.69 -5.10 -6.75
N LYS A 3 -11.54 -5.72 -7.04
CA LYS A 3 -10.71 -6.43 -6.05
C LYS A 3 -9.39 -5.70 -5.84
N GLU A 4 -8.91 -5.74 -4.60
CA GLU A 4 -7.57 -5.27 -4.23
C GLU A 4 -6.75 -6.41 -3.62
N LEU A 5 -5.43 -6.38 -3.85
CA LEU A 5 -4.47 -7.29 -3.23
C LEU A 5 -3.92 -6.64 -1.96
N VAL A 6 -4.20 -7.24 -0.80
CA VAL A 6 -3.87 -6.67 0.51
C VAL A 6 -3.02 -7.63 1.31
N ALA A 7 -1.89 -7.15 1.85
CA ALA A 7 -1.10 -7.89 2.83
C ALA A 7 -1.72 -7.70 4.23
N VAL A 8 -2.52 -8.66 4.70
CA VAL A 8 -3.19 -8.58 6.02
C VAL A 8 -2.30 -9.06 7.17
N ALA A 9 -1.24 -9.80 6.85
CA ALA A 9 -0.18 -10.19 7.77
C ALA A 9 1.07 -10.59 6.96
N PRO A 10 2.24 -10.74 7.61
CA PRO A 10 3.42 -11.28 6.97
C PRO A 10 3.12 -12.60 6.26
N LYS A 11 3.46 -12.65 4.97
CA LYS A 11 3.24 -13.77 4.05
C LYS A 11 1.78 -14.18 3.85
N LYS A 12 0.82 -13.28 4.13
CA LYS A 12 -0.62 -13.52 3.99
C LYS A 12 -1.26 -12.45 3.10
N PRO A 13 -1.15 -12.56 1.77
CA PRO A 13 -1.85 -11.70 0.85
C PRO A 13 -3.27 -12.23 0.63
N VAL A 14 -4.25 -11.34 0.56
CA VAL A 14 -5.63 -11.69 0.21
C VAL A 14 -6.12 -10.83 -0.94
N LEU A 15 -6.94 -11.41 -1.80
CA LEU A 15 -7.77 -10.65 -2.72
C LEU A 15 -9.10 -10.39 -2.03
N ARG A 16 -9.44 -9.13 -1.80
CA ARG A 16 -10.73 -8.74 -1.22
C ARG A 16 -11.46 -7.75 -2.12
N GLU A 17 -12.78 -7.78 -2.05
CA GLU A 17 -13.61 -6.79 -2.73
C GLU A 17 -13.55 -5.45 -1.98
N TYR A 18 -13.58 -4.35 -2.73
CA TYR A 18 -13.70 -3.01 -2.16
C TYR A 18 -14.82 -2.22 -2.83
N ARG A 19 -15.28 -1.16 -2.15
CA ARG A 19 -16.24 -0.19 -2.70
C ARG A 19 -15.50 1.04 -3.15
N GLU A 20 -15.83 1.53 -4.34
CA GLU A 20 -15.28 2.79 -4.84
C GLU A 20 -15.98 3.97 -4.13
N PRO A 21 -15.25 4.79 -3.36
CA PRO A 21 -15.83 5.97 -2.74
C PRO A 21 -16.19 7.02 -3.80
N PRO A 22 -17.15 7.93 -3.55
CA PRO A 22 -17.44 9.05 -4.44
C PRO A 22 -16.20 9.89 -4.75
N LEU A 23 -16.13 10.48 -5.95
CA LEU A 23 -15.04 11.38 -6.31
C LEU A 23 -15.24 12.75 -5.66
N MET A 24 -14.19 13.26 -5.02
CA MET A 24 -14.15 14.62 -4.47
C MET A 24 -13.58 15.61 -5.50
N PRO A 25 -13.84 16.92 -5.35
CA PRO A 25 -13.21 17.94 -6.19
C PRO A 25 -11.68 17.79 -6.22
N GLY A 26 -11.09 17.82 -7.42
CA GLY A 26 -9.64 17.65 -7.62
C GLY A 26 -9.15 16.19 -7.65
N GLN A 27 -10.01 15.19 -7.45
CA GLN A 27 -9.65 13.78 -7.57
C GLN A 27 -9.95 13.20 -8.96
N VAL A 28 -9.15 12.21 -9.37
CA VAL A 28 -9.39 11.38 -10.54
C VAL A 28 -9.43 9.91 -10.12
N ARG A 29 -10.27 9.10 -10.79
CA ARG A 29 -10.29 7.64 -10.59
C ARG A 29 -9.47 6.95 -11.67
N ILE A 30 -8.50 6.15 -11.24
CA ILE A 30 -7.64 5.37 -12.12
C ILE A 30 -8.00 3.90 -12.00
N ARG A 31 -8.19 3.22 -13.13
CA ARG A 31 -8.28 1.76 -13.20
C ARG A 31 -6.96 1.22 -13.73
N SER A 32 -6.19 0.55 -12.87
CA SER A 32 -4.97 -0.13 -13.32
C SER A 32 -5.32 -1.26 -14.29
N VAL A 33 -4.64 -1.32 -15.43
CA VAL A 33 -4.71 -2.46 -16.38
C VAL A 33 -3.58 -3.45 -16.08
N PHE A 34 -2.41 -2.93 -15.74
CA PHE A 34 -1.25 -3.70 -15.29
C PHE A 34 -0.54 -2.94 -14.16
N SER A 35 -0.16 -3.68 -13.12
CA SER A 35 0.70 -3.20 -12.04
C SER A 35 1.89 -4.15 -11.91
N ALA A 36 3.05 -3.60 -11.60
CA ALA A 36 4.26 -4.38 -11.35
C ALA A 36 4.83 -4.02 -9.99
N GLU A 37 5.15 -5.05 -9.21
CA GLU A 37 5.76 -4.87 -7.90
C GLU A 37 7.26 -4.69 -8.01
N LYS A 38 7.81 -3.79 -7.20
CA LYS A 38 9.26 -3.62 -7.07
C LYS A 38 9.76 -4.57 -5.98
N HIS A 39 10.55 -5.57 -6.36
CA HIS A 39 11.09 -6.58 -5.44
C HIS A 39 11.62 -6.00 -4.12
N GLY A 40 12.50 -4.99 -4.20
CA GLY A 40 13.17 -4.41 -3.04
C GLY A 40 12.26 -3.68 -2.05
N THR A 41 11.04 -3.29 -2.44
CA THR A 41 10.09 -2.60 -1.56
C THR A 41 8.96 -3.55 -1.17
N THR A 42 8.29 -4.15 -2.15
CA THR A 42 7.10 -4.97 -1.92
C THR A 42 7.41 -6.23 -1.12
N LEU A 43 8.54 -6.89 -1.39
CA LEU A 43 8.84 -8.16 -0.74
C LEU A 43 9.23 -7.98 0.74
N LEU A 44 9.81 -6.84 1.10
CA LEU A 44 10.10 -6.50 2.50
C LEU A 44 8.80 -6.30 3.29
N LEU A 45 7.82 -5.60 2.72
CA LEU A 45 6.48 -5.44 3.29
C LEU A 45 5.76 -6.79 3.40
N TYR A 46 5.74 -7.57 2.32
CA TYR A 46 5.14 -8.90 2.29
C TYR A 46 5.70 -9.82 3.37
N ARG A 47 7.01 -9.79 3.60
CA ARG A 47 7.68 -10.62 4.61
C ARG A 47 7.56 -10.07 6.04
N GLY A 48 7.08 -8.83 6.20
CA GLY A 48 6.99 -8.17 7.51
C GLY A 48 8.35 -7.76 8.09
N ILE A 49 9.34 -7.48 7.24
CA ILE A 49 10.72 -7.13 7.64
C ILE A 49 11.16 -5.77 7.11
N SER A 50 10.22 -4.93 6.69
CA SER A 50 10.53 -3.59 6.21
C SER A 50 11.10 -2.74 7.35
N PRO A 51 12.27 -2.09 7.17
CA PRO A 51 12.94 -1.33 8.23
C PRO A 51 12.19 -0.05 8.61
N VAL A 52 11.20 0.36 7.83
CA VAL A 52 10.36 1.54 8.09
C VAL A 52 8.98 1.19 8.63
N SER A 53 8.60 -0.10 8.71
CA SER A 53 7.26 -0.49 9.18
C SER A 53 7.00 -0.20 10.65
N GLN A 54 8.05 -0.01 11.45
CA GLN A 54 7.95 0.37 12.87
C GLN A 54 8.33 1.83 13.10
N LYS A 55 8.52 2.62 12.04
CA LYS A 55 8.97 4.01 12.14
C LYS A 55 7.83 4.96 11.85
N GLU A 56 7.85 6.12 12.50
CA GLU A 56 6.96 7.24 12.20
C GLU A 56 7.61 8.17 11.18
N TYR A 57 6.85 8.58 10.15
CA TYR A 57 7.31 9.55 9.16
C TYR A 57 6.85 10.94 9.56
N ASP A 58 7.81 11.83 9.83
CA ASP A 58 7.57 13.26 10.06
C ASP A 58 7.58 13.99 8.70
N PRO A 59 6.45 14.54 8.23
CA PRO A 59 6.37 15.23 6.94
C PRO A 59 6.96 16.65 6.97
N GLU A 60 7.11 17.28 8.13
CA GLU A 60 7.72 18.60 8.27
C GLU A 60 9.25 18.51 8.14
N LEU A 61 9.84 17.51 8.80
CA LEU A 61 11.28 17.25 8.75
C LEU A 61 11.70 16.34 7.58
N GLY A 62 10.77 15.56 7.02
CA GLY A 62 11.05 14.58 5.97
C GLY A 62 11.84 13.38 6.45
N LEU A 63 11.74 13.00 7.73
CA LEU A 63 12.57 11.98 8.38
C LEU A 63 11.72 10.85 8.99
N PHE A 64 12.33 9.68 9.14
CA PHE A 64 11.76 8.55 9.86
C PHE A 64 12.35 8.44 11.27
N PHE A 65 11.51 8.50 12.30
CA PHE A 65 11.89 8.32 13.70
C PHE A 65 11.56 6.91 14.18
N PRO A 66 12.33 6.36 15.16
CA PRO A 66 12.01 5.09 15.81
C PRO A 66 10.62 5.06 16.44
#